data_AF-A0A3E0KBC2-F1
#
_entry.id   AF-A0A3E0KBC2-F1
#
_cell.length_a   1.000
_cell.length_b   1.000
_cell.length_c   1.000
_cell.angle_alpha   90.00
_cell.angle_beta   90.00
_cell.angle_gamma   90.00
#
_symmetry.space_group_name_H-M   'P 1'
#
loop_
_entity.id
_entity.type
_entity.pdbx_description
1 polymer ?
#
loop_
_entity_poly.entity_id
_entity_poly.type
_entity_poly.pdbx_seq_one_letter_code
_entity_poly.pdbx_strand_id
1 'polypeptide(L)' 'MSRVNEHTAPAGPADVALLGGRWRADNVLQVIGGTPLVRIGRPEGGGAEVWAKMEGLNPAGSVKDRIAKAMIDAAE' A
#
# COMPACT_ATOMS: atom_id res chain seq x y z
N MET A 1 -3.56 27.30 -11.94
CA MET A 1 -4.52 26.79 -10.92
C MET A 1 -4.50 25.28 -11.02
N SER A 2 -4.09 24.46 -10.06
CA SER A 2 -3.56 24.57 -8.71
C SER A 2 -2.70 23.30 -8.54
N ARG A 3 -1.51 23.43 -7.96
CA ARG A 3 -0.54 22.34 -7.79
C ARG A 3 -1.05 21.37 -6.73
N VAL A 4 -1.66 20.26 -7.15
CA VAL A 4 -1.89 19.08 -6.30
C VAL A 4 -0.94 17.98 -6.74
N ASN A 5 0.33 18.14 -6.38
CA ASN A 5 1.23 17.00 -6.21
C ASN A 5 1.91 17.25 -4.87
N GLU A 6 1.11 17.10 -3.81
CA GLU A 6 1.66 16.85 -2.49
C GLU A 6 2.37 15.51 -2.60
N HIS A 7 3.69 15.58 -2.69
CA HIS A 7 4.58 14.44 -2.58
C HIS A 7 4.53 13.96 -1.13
N THR A 8 3.39 13.40 -0.72
CA THR A 8 3.30 12.58 0.47
C THR A 8 4.26 11.43 0.22
N ALA A 9 5.22 11.24 1.14
CA ALA A 9 6.08 10.06 1.13
C ALA A 9 5.21 8.83 0.83
N PRO A 10 5.63 7.92 -0.07
CA PRO A 10 4.80 6.75 -0.38
C PRO A 10 4.47 6.11 0.96
N ALA A 11 3.18 5.89 1.25
CA ALA A 11 2.75 5.28 2.50
C ALA A 11 3.55 3.98 2.63
N GLY A 12 4.61 4.00 3.44
CA GLY A 12 5.44 2.83 3.61
C GLY A 12 4.63 1.76 4.32
N PRO A 13 5.05 0.50 4.23
CA PRO A 13 4.69 -0.45 5.27
C PRO A 13 4.94 0.18 6.66
N ALA A 14 4.06 -0.07 7.63
CA ALA A 14 4.06 0.67 8.90
C ALA A 14 5.37 0.49 9.71
N ASP A 15 6.07 -0.63 9.50
CA ASP A 15 7.19 -1.07 10.33
C ASP A 15 8.54 -1.12 9.58
N VAL A 16 8.70 -0.33 8.51
CA VAL A 16 9.94 -0.32 7.71
C VAL A 16 10.66 1.02 7.73
N ALA A 17 11.98 0.97 7.82
CA ALA A 17 12.82 2.16 7.86
C ALA A 17 13.03 2.74 6.45
N LEU A 18 13.01 4.07 6.33
CA LEU A 18 13.46 4.78 5.14
C LEU A 18 14.97 5.04 5.23
N LEU A 19 15.76 4.31 4.44
CA LEU A 19 17.21 4.50 4.35
C LEU A 19 17.62 4.80 2.91
N GLY A 20 18.23 5.96 2.69
CA GLY A 20 18.66 6.39 1.35
C GLY A 20 17.51 6.50 0.33
N GLY A 21 16.29 6.83 0.78
CA GLY A 21 15.11 6.94 -0.08
C GLY A 21 14.47 5.59 -0.48
N ARG A 22 14.89 4.48 0.14
CA ARG A 22 14.30 3.16 -0.05
C ARG A 22 13.82 2.59 1.27
N TRP A 23 12.74 1.82 1.23
CA TRP A 23 12.30 1.03 2.38
C TRP A 23 13.27 -0.12 2.62
N ARG A 24 13.68 -0.30 3.88
CA ARG A 24 14.43 -1.46 4.35
C ARG A 24 13.63 -2.18 5.41
N ALA A 25 13.49 -3.49 5.22
CA ALA A 25 12.82 -4.41 6.13
C ALA A 25 13.76 -5.54 6.49
N ASP A 26 13.62 -6.06 7.70
CA ASP A 26 14.38 -7.22 8.20
C ASP A 26 13.75 -8.54 7.76
N ASN A 27 12.45 -8.54 7.44
CA ASN A 27 11.76 -9.69 6.89
C ASN A 27 10.60 -9.29 5.96
N VAL A 28 10.08 -10.26 5.21
CA VAL A 28 9.01 -10.03 4.21
C VAL A 28 7.67 -9.66 4.85
N LEU A 29 7.40 -10.05 6.09
CA LEU A 29 6.13 -9.76 6.76
C LEU A 29 5.98 -8.27 7.09
N GLN A 30 7.09 -7.58 7.34
CA GLN A 30 7.11 -6.13 7.61
C GLN A 30 6.71 -5.29 6.39
N VAL A 31 6.79 -5.82 5.17
CA VAL A 31 6.39 -5.12 3.94
C VAL A 31 4.97 -5.48 3.47
N ILE A 32 4.22 -6.27 4.24
CA ILE A 32 2.79 -6.54 3.97
C ILE A 32 1.98 -5.30 4.37
N GLY A 33 1.18 -4.78 3.45
CA GLY A 33 0.44 -3.53 3.64
C GLY A 33 1.19 -2.31 3.09
N GLY A 34 0.86 -1.10 3.56
CA GLY A 34 1.40 0.14 2.98
C GLY A 34 1.10 0.33 1.48
N THR A 35 0.17 -0.44 0.91
CA THR A 35 -0.06 -0.44 -0.53
C THR A 35 -0.62 0.91 -1.00
N PRO A 36 -0.21 1.44 -2.16
CA PRO A 36 -0.69 2.72 -2.66
C PRO A 36 -2.20 2.78 -2.85
N LEU A 37 -2.77 3.97 -2.65
CA LEU A 37 -4.08 4.35 -3.19
C LEU A 37 -3.84 5.14 -4.48
N VAL A 38 -4.42 4.68 -5.58
CA VAL A 38 -4.24 5.29 -6.90
C VAL A 38 -5.58 5.78 -7.42
N ARG A 39 -5.66 7.07 -7.78
CA ARG A 39 -6.88 7.65 -8.34
C ARG A 39 -7.17 7.07 -9.72
N ILE A 40 -8.40 6.62 -9.96
CA ILE A 40 -8.87 6.18 -11.27
C ILE A 40 -9.27 7.43 -12.06
N GLY A 41 -8.53 7.73 -13.14
CA GLY A 41 -8.66 9.00 -13.86
C GLY A 41 -9.96 9.20 -14.65
N ARG A 42 -10.64 8.11 -15.04
CA ARG A 42 -11.91 8.13 -15.77
C ARG A 42 -12.78 6.95 -15.35
N PRO A 43 -13.46 7.01 -14.19
CA PRO A 43 -14.44 6.00 -13.83
C PRO A 43 -15.65 6.11 -14.77
N GLU A 44 -16.14 4.97 -15.25
CA GLU A 44 -17.41 4.92 -15.98
C GLU A 44 -18.55 5.38 -15.06
N GLY A 45 -19.51 6.13 -15.58
CA GLY A 45 -20.66 6.61 -14.80
C GLY A 45 -20.49 7.96 -14.09
N GLY A 46 -19.35 8.63 -14.25
CA GLY A 46 -19.18 10.09 -14.11
C GLY A 46 -19.98 10.77 -12.99
N GLY A 47 -19.70 10.44 -11.73
CA GLY A 47 -20.39 11.07 -10.59
C GLY A 47 -19.69 10.96 -9.24
N ALA A 48 -18.59 10.20 -9.16
CA ALA A 48 -17.85 10.00 -7.93
C ALA A 48 -16.33 9.97 -8.18
N GLU A 49 -15.57 10.35 -7.17
CA GLU A 49 -14.13 10.13 -7.14
C GLU A 49 -13.85 8.67 -6.77
N VAL A 50 -13.11 7.96 -7.62
CA VAL A 50 -12.82 6.54 -7.44
C VAL A 50 -11.32 6.34 -7.24
N TRP A 51 -10.96 5.55 -6.22
CA TRP A 51 -9.59 5.20 -5.88
C TRP A 51 -9.42 3.68 -5.85
N ALA A 52 -8.31 3.20 -6.39
CA ALA A 52 -7.92 1.79 -6.36
C ALA A 52 -6.88 1.57 -5.25
N LYS A 53 -7.14 0.60 -4.37
CA LYS A 53 -6.15 0.12 -3.39
C LYS A 53 -5.31 -0.98 -4.03
N MET A 54 -4.01 -0.74 -4.19
CA MET A 54 -3.12 -1.60 -4.98
C MET A 54 -2.62 -2.83 -4.19
N GLU A 55 -3.53 -3.68 -3.72
CA GLU A 55 -3.22 -4.88 -2.92
C GLU A 55 -2.44 -5.96 -3.68
N GLY A 56 -2.41 -5.92 -5.01
CA GLY A 56 -1.53 -6.77 -5.81
C GLY A 56 -0.04 -6.46 -5.65
N LEU A 57 0.31 -5.36 -4.98
CA LEU A 57 1.69 -4.97 -4.69
C LEU A 57 2.20 -5.49 -3.33
N ASN A 58 1.40 -6.26 -2.60
CA ASN A 58 1.93 -7.04 -1.47
C ASN A 58 2.91 -8.12 -2.00
N PRO A 59 3.84 -8.62 -1.17
CA PRO A 59 4.95 -9.49 -1.61
C PRO A 59 4.54 -10.78 -2.35
N ALA A 60 3.46 -11.43 -1.94
CA ALA A 60 2.93 -12.63 -2.60
C ALA A 60 1.85 -12.30 -3.65
N GLY A 61 1.67 -11.02 -3.96
CA GLY A 61 0.93 -10.55 -5.14
C GLY A 61 -0.57 -10.44 -4.95
N SER A 62 -1.08 -10.50 -3.71
CA SER A 62 -2.52 -10.38 -3.49
C SER A 62 -2.88 -9.76 -2.14
N VAL A 63 -4.17 -9.48 -1.97
CA VAL A 63 -4.75 -9.06 -0.69
C VAL A 63 -4.65 -10.13 0.41
N LYS A 64 -4.41 -11.41 0.04
CA LYS A 64 -4.41 -12.53 0.98
C LYS A 64 -3.22 -12.51 1.94
N ASP A 65 -2.15 -11.81 1.59
CA ASP A 65 -0.97 -11.61 2.44
C ASP A 65 -1.36 -11.02 3.80
N ARG A 66 -2.34 -10.10 3.83
CA ARG A 66 -2.83 -9.47 5.06
C ARG A 66 -3.48 -10.47 6.01
N ILE A 67 -4.42 -11.27 5.49
CA ILE A 67 -5.15 -12.22 6.33
C ILE A 67 -4.26 -13.40 6.73
N ALA A 68 -3.36 -13.84 5.86
CA ALA A 68 -2.37 -14.86 6.18
C ALA A 68 -1.49 -14.42 7.36
N LYS A 69 -0.93 -13.20 7.32
CA LYS A 69 -0.17 -12.64 8.45
C LYS A 69 -1.01 -12.56 9.72
N ALA A 70 -2.21 -11.97 9.65
CA ALA A 70 -3.06 -11.80 10.83
C ALA A 70 -3.49 -13.13 11.47
N MET A 71 -3.74 -14.18 10.67
CA MET A 71 -4.08 -15.51 11.18
C MET A 71 -2.92 -16.15 11.94
N ILE A 72 -1.70 -16.02 11.43
CA ILE A 72 -0.51 -16.58 12.09
C ILE A 72 -0.15 -15.77 13.34
N ASP A 73 -0.12 -14.43 13.25
CA ASP A 73 0.15 -13.57 14.40
C ASP A 73 -0.84 -13.81 15.56
N ALA A 74 -2.09 -14.15 15.26
CA ALA A 74 -3.11 -14.44 16.27
C ALA A 74 -3.00 -15.86 16.86
N ALA A 75 -2.23 -16.75 16.23
CA ALA A 75 -2.01 -18.12 16.68
C ALA A 75 -0.74 -18.30 17.53
N GLU A 76 0.19 -17.34 17.48
CA GLU A 76 1.39 -17.26 18.33
C GLU A 76 1.06 -16.75 19.75
#